data_AF-A0A525HLV1-F1
#
_entry.id   AF-A0A525HLV1-F1
#
_cell.length_a   1.000
_cell.length_b   1.000
_cell.length_c   1.000
_cell.angle_alpha   90.00
_cell.angle_beta   90.00
_cell.angle_gamma   90.00
#
_symmetry.space_group_name_H-M   'P 1'
#
loop_
_entity.id
_entity.type
_entity.pdbx_description
1 polymer ?
#
loop_
_entity_poly.entity_id
_entity_poly.type
_entity_poly.pdbx_seq_one_letter_code
_entity_poly.pdbx_strand_id
1 'polypeptide(L)'
;MRNIILFAVAATMATPALAHDRYAPPPRDDLRTASRVLNDPRAQVAAAALVDQLANAVLETRVGPLADLAPNSDIRPDDTLADVQARRDPYYREKLRNGTIGAMAVAGRTARDAAAMSDELGRTIDRLERVIDTVNR
;
A
#
# COMPACT_ATOMS: atom_id res chain seq x y z
N MET A 1 13.05 -1.75 26.73
CA MET A 1 12.08 -1.56 25.62
C MET A 1 12.11 -0.11 25.12
N ARG A 2 13.23 0.36 24.54
CA ARG A 2 13.39 1.78 24.14
C ARG A 2 14.02 1.99 22.76
N ASN A 3 14.48 0.91 22.10
CA ASN A 3 15.26 1.01 20.86
C ASN A 3 14.50 0.59 19.59
N ILE A 4 13.21 0.24 19.69
CA ILE A 4 12.40 -0.19 18.53
C ILE A 4 11.79 1.01 17.78
N ILE A 5 11.75 2.19 18.41
CA ILE A 5 11.11 3.38 17.84
C ILE A 5 11.95 4.02 16.73
N LEU A 6 13.28 3.81 16.71
CA LEU A 6 14.17 4.46 15.75
C LEU A 6 14.15 3.84 14.34
N PHE A 7 13.69 2.59 14.18
CA PHE A 7 13.64 1.95 12.85
C PHE A 7 12.39 2.29 12.04
N ALA A 8 11.31 2.73 12.71
CA ALA A 8 10.05 3.10 12.04
C ALA A 8 10.10 4.47 11.34
N VAL A 9 11.03 5.35 11.73
CA VAL A 9 11.17 6.70 11.16
C VAL A 9 11.98 6.71 9.86
N ALA A 10 12.87 5.74 9.65
CA ALA A 10 13.68 5.67 8.43
C ALA A 10 12.88 5.20 7.19
N ALA A 11 11.81 4.40 7.39
CA ALA A 11 11.00 3.88 6.29
C ALA A 11 10.03 4.92 5.69
N THR A 12 9.79 6.05 6.37
CA THR A 12 8.89 7.12 5.86
C THR A 12 9.62 8.16 5.00
N MET A 13 10.95 8.22 5.04
CA MET A 13 11.73 9.22 4.28
C MET A 13 12.06 8.81 2.84
N ALA A 14 11.78 7.57 2.43
CA ALA A 14 12.01 7.11 1.05
C ALA A 14 10.84 7.40 0.09
N THR A 15 9.80 8.11 0.52
CA THR A 15 8.68 8.51 -0.35
C THR A 15 8.51 10.03 -0.46
N PRO A 16 9.41 10.76 -1.16
CA PRO A 16 9.08 12.10 -1.64
C PRO A 16 8.37 12.09 -3.01
N ALA A 17 8.10 10.95 -3.64
CA ALA A 17 7.59 10.91 -5.02
C ALA A 17 6.05 10.98 -5.18
N LEU A 18 5.25 10.85 -4.11
CA LEU A 18 3.77 10.85 -4.19
C LEU A 18 3.10 12.11 -3.60
N ALA A 19 3.88 13.16 -3.34
CA ALA A 19 3.40 14.33 -2.60
C ALA A 19 3.22 15.61 -3.45
N HIS A 20 3.59 15.63 -4.74
CA HIS A 20 3.65 16.89 -5.51
C HIS A 20 2.61 17.12 -6.62
N ASP A 21 1.60 16.26 -6.80
CA ASP A 21 0.51 16.50 -7.78
C ASP A 21 -0.91 16.39 -7.19
N ARG A 22 -1.07 16.54 -5.88
CA ARG A 22 -2.36 16.33 -5.17
C ARG A 22 -3.32 17.53 -5.21
N TYR A 23 -3.40 18.29 -6.30
CA TYR A 23 -4.41 19.36 -6.42
C TYR A 23 -5.14 19.42 -7.78
N ALA A 24 -5.03 18.37 -8.59
CA ALA A 24 -6.01 18.09 -9.62
C ALA A 24 -6.80 16.84 -9.18
N PRO A 25 -8.14 16.90 -9.03
CA PRO A 25 -8.90 15.67 -8.92
C PRO A 25 -8.59 14.84 -10.17
N PRO A 26 -8.13 13.57 -10.03
CA PRO A 26 -7.83 12.74 -11.17
C PRO A 26 -9.07 12.67 -12.09
N PRO A 27 -8.89 12.70 -13.42
CA PRO A 27 -9.98 12.50 -14.36
C PRO A 27 -10.86 11.32 -13.93
N ARG A 28 -12.19 11.48 -14.01
CA ARG A 28 -13.15 10.46 -13.52
C ARG A 28 -12.86 9.06 -14.08
N ASP A 29 -12.37 9.00 -15.31
CA ASP A 29 -11.99 7.76 -15.99
C ASP A 29 -10.77 7.07 -15.36
N ASP A 30 -9.82 7.83 -14.80
CA ASP A 30 -8.62 7.28 -14.14
C ASP A 30 -8.98 6.63 -12.81
N LEU A 31 -9.86 7.24 -12.01
CA LEU A 31 -10.33 6.65 -10.75
C LEU A 31 -11.13 5.37 -10.98
N ARG A 32 -11.98 5.36 -12.00
CA ARG A 32 -12.78 4.18 -12.33
C ARG A 32 -11.89 3.05 -12.88
N THR A 33 -10.86 3.37 -13.65
CA THR A 33 -9.89 2.39 -14.14
C THR A 33 -9.01 1.84 -13.01
N ALA A 34 -8.47 2.72 -12.16
CA ALA A 34 -7.68 2.33 -10.99
C ALA A 34 -8.49 1.48 -10.01
N SER A 35 -9.74 1.85 -9.72
CA SER A 35 -10.61 1.05 -8.83
C SER A 35 -10.93 -0.33 -9.40
N ARG A 36 -11.08 -0.50 -10.73
CA ARG A 36 -11.27 -1.83 -11.34
C ARG A 36 -10.02 -2.68 -11.18
N VAL A 37 -8.84 -2.12 -11.47
CA VAL A 37 -7.56 -2.84 -11.34
C VAL A 37 -7.30 -3.23 -9.87
N LEU A 38 -7.53 -2.31 -8.92
CA LEU A 38 -7.32 -2.58 -7.49
C LEU A 38 -8.33 -3.59 -6.91
N ASN A 39 -9.51 -3.73 -7.50
CA ASN A 39 -10.50 -4.71 -7.09
C ASN A 39 -10.37 -6.07 -7.79
N ASP A 40 -9.48 -6.21 -8.78
CA ASP A 40 -9.26 -7.50 -9.46
C ASP A 40 -8.48 -8.45 -8.53
N PRO A 41 -9.03 -9.63 -8.17
CA PRO A 41 -8.32 -10.61 -7.36
C PRO A 41 -6.96 -11.02 -7.95
N ARG A 42 -6.82 -11.03 -9.28
CA ARG A 42 -5.56 -11.36 -9.95
C ARG A 42 -4.51 -10.27 -9.74
N ALA A 43 -4.92 -9.01 -9.82
CA ALA A 43 -4.04 -7.87 -9.56
C ALA A 43 -3.61 -7.82 -8.08
N GLN A 44 -4.51 -8.15 -7.16
CA GLN A 44 -4.18 -8.25 -5.73
C GLN A 44 -3.17 -9.36 -5.44
N VAL A 45 -3.31 -10.53 -6.08
CA VAL A 45 -2.35 -11.64 -5.98
C VAL A 45 -1.00 -11.26 -6.60
N ALA A 46 -1.00 -10.59 -7.75
CA ALA A 46 0.22 -10.13 -8.40
C ALA A 46 0.96 -9.07 -7.56
N ALA A 47 0.23 -8.11 -6.99
CA ALA A 47 0.80 -7.12 -6.08
C ALA A 47 1.39 -7.78 -4.83
N ALA A 48 0.69 -8.77 -4.25
CA ALA A 48 1.22 -9.54 -3.12
C ALA A 48 2.50 -10.31 -3.50
N ALA A 49 2.59 -10.87 -4.71
CA ALA A 49 3.80 -11.54 -5.18
C ALA A 49 4.98 -10.56 -5.38
N LEU A 50 4.74 -9.35 -5.87
CA LEU A 50 5.77 -8.31 -5.99
C LEU A 50 6.26 -7.86 -4.62
N VAL A 51 5.35 -7.64 -3.67
CA VAL A 51 5.70 -7.30 -2.29
C VAL A 51 6.48 -8.45 -1.64
N ASP A 52 6.12 -9.71 -1.91
CA ASP A 52 6.85 -10.88 -1.42
C ASP A 52 8.27 -10.96 -2.00
N GLN A 53 8.46 -10.65 -3.29
CA GLN A 53 9.79 -10.56 -3.90
C GLN A 53 10.64 -9.44 -3.29
N LEU A 54 10.05 -8.26 -3.10
CA LEU A 54 10.75 -7.13 -2.46
C LEU A 54 11.09 -7.45 -1.01
N ALA A 55 10.15 -8.07 -0.28
CA ALA A 55 10.35 -8.50 1.09
C ALA A 55 11.47 -9.55 1.14
N ASN A 56 11.49 -10.55 0.27
CA ASN A 56 12.59 -11.52 0.21
C ASN A 56 13.93 -10.85 -0.05
N ALA A 57 14.02 -9.92 -1.00
CA ALA A 57 15.26 -9.21 -1.28
C ALA A 57 15.79 -8.44 -0.05
N VAL A 58 14.89 -7.77 0.69
CA VAL A 58 15.26 -7.11 1.96
C VAL A 58 15.61 -8.14 3.03
N LEU A 59 14.83 -9.20 3.16
CA LEU A 59 14.98 -10.22 4.20
C LEU A 59 16.25 -11.08 4.01
N GLU A 60 16.72 -11.24 2.78
CA GLU A 60 18.00 -11.90 2.46
C GLU A 60 19.23 -11.08 2.87
N THR A 61 19.04 -9.83 3.31
CA THR A 61 20.14 -9.01 3.83
C THR A 61 20.78 -9.70 5.02
N ARG A 62 22.08 -9.97 4.92
CA ARG A 62 22.88 -10.55 6.01
C ARG A 62 23.02 -9.56 7.15
N VAL A 63 22.60 -9.98 8.34
CA VAL A 63 22.77 -9.24 9.59
C VAL A 63 23.75 -9.92 10.54
N GLY A 64 24.30 -11.07 10.15
CA GLY A 64 25.38 -11.75 10.84
C GLY A 64 26.51 -10.87 11.35
N PRO A 65 27.05 -9.93 10.54
CA PRO A 65 28.10 -8.99 11.02
C PRO A 65 27.65 -8.06 12.16
N LEU A 66 26.34 -7.92 12.42
CA LEU A 66 25.83 -7.13 13.55
C LEU A 66 25.86 -7.92 14.86
N ALA A 67 26.08 -9.24 14.84
CA ALA A 67 26.19 -10.06 16.04
C ALA A 67 27.32 -9.56 16.96
N ASP A 68 28.46 -9.15 16.36
CA ASP A 68 29.61 -8.62 17.10
C ASP A 68 29.31 -7.26 17.75
N LEU A 69 28.42 -6.46 17.15
CA LEU A 69 28.02 -5.13 17.62
C LEU A 69 26.88 -5.18 18.66
N ALA A 70 26.15 -6.29 18.71
CA ALA A 70 25.01 -6.48 19.60
C ALA A 70 25.06 -7.88 20.26
N PRO A 71 26.03 -8.13 21.16
CA PRO A 71 26.27 -9.46 21.73
C PRO A 71 25.11 -10.01 22.59
N ASN A 72 24.20 -9.15 23.03
CA ASN A 72 22.99 -9.54 23.77
C ASN A 72 21.75 -9.74 22.86
N SER A 73 21.92 -9.69 21.54
CA SER A 73 20.86 -9.91 20.57
C SER A 73 20.81 -11.39 20.13
N ASP A 74 19.64 -11.88 19.75
CA ASP A 74 19.44 -13.24 19.21
C ASP A 74 19.87 -13.35 17.73
N ILE A 75 20.90 -12.59 17.35
CA ILE A 75 21.47 -12.56 16.00
C ILE A 75 22.71 -13.46 15.98
N ARG A 76 22.73 -14.40 15.04
CA ARG A 76 23.83 -15.33 14.81
C ARG A 76 24.70 -14.87 13.63
N PRO A 77 25.98 -15.28 13.55
CA PRO A 77 26.91 -14.82 12.52
C PRO A 77 26.51 -15.10 11.07
N ASP A 78 25.63 -16.08 10.84
CA ASP A 78 25.13 -16.44 9.50
C ASP A 78 23.71 -15.94 9.23
N ASP A 79 23.12 -15.20 10.16
CA ASP A 79 21.73 -14.79 10.04
C ASP A 79 21.50 -13.77 8.93
N THR A 80 20.38 -13.95 8.25
CA THR A 80 19.71 -12.92 7.46
C THR A 80 18.59 -12.27 8.29
N LEU A 81 18.06 -11.14 7.80
CA LEU A 81 16.85 -10.55 8.37
C LEU A 81 15.67 -11.53 8.35
N ALA A 82 15.61 -12.43 7.36
CA ALA A 82 14.63 -13.50 7.28
C ALA A 82 14.71 -14.46 8.47
N ASP A 83 15.92 -14.86 8.85
CA ASP A 83 16.16 -15.81 9.95
C ASP A 83 15.78 -15.21 11.31
N VAL A 84 16.16 -13.95 11.51
CA VAL A 84 15.79 -13.19 12.71
C VAL A 84 14.27 -13.06 12.82
N GLN A 85 13.60 -12.78 11.69
CA GLN A 85 12.16 -12.59 11.71
C GLN A 85 11.37 -13.90 11.80
N ALA A 86 11.86 -14.97 11.20
CA ALA A 86 11.31 -16.31 11.34
C ALA A 86 11.37 -16.81 12.79
N ARG A 87 12.44 -16.49 13.53
CA ARG A 87 12.55 -16.80 14.97
C ARG A 87 11.53 -16.05 15.82
N ARG A 88 11.25 -14.80 15.49
CA ARG A 88 10.26 -13.97 16.22
C ARG A 88 8.82 -14.36 15.91
N ASP A 89 8.55 -14.68 14.66
CA ASP A 89 7.20 -15.02 14.19
C ASP A 89 7.28 -15.99 13.00
N PRO A 90 7.03 -17.30 13.21
CA PRO A 90 7.13 -18.28 12.13
C PRO A 90 6.09 -18.06 11.00
N TYR A 91 5.03 -17.27 11.27
CA TYR A 91 3.98 -16.96 10.30
C TYR A 91 4.14 -15.59 9.65
N TYR A 92 5.30 -14.92 9.80
CA TYR A 92 5.48 -13.54 9.32
C TYR A 92 5.22 -13.37 7.81
N ARG A 93 5.61 -14.37 6.99
CA ARG A 93 5.40 -14.34 5.54
C ARG A 93 3.92 -14.40 5.17
N GLU A 94 3.19 -15.29 5.83
CA GLU A 94 1.75 -15.42 5.63
C GLU A 94 1.02 -14.14 6.08
N LYS A 95 1.41 -13.55 7.21
CA LYS A 95 0.86 -12.29 7.70
C LYS A 95 1.13 -11.12 6.76
N LEU A 96 2.34 -11.02 6.20
CA LEU A 96 2.68 -10.02 5.19
C LEU A 96 1.78 -10.15 3.96
N ARG A 97 1.69 -11.36 3.39
CA ARG A 97 0.86 -11.63 2.22
C ARG A 97 -0.62 -11.32 2.46
N ASN A 98 -1.17 -11.81 3.57
CA ASN A 98 -2.58 -11.58 3.92
C ASN A 98 -2.85 -10.10 4.21
N GLY A 99 -1.92 -9.40 4.86
CA GLY A 99 -1.98 -7.96 5.10
C GLY A 99 -2.01 -7.16 3.80
N THR A 100 -1.15 -7.48 2.83
CA THR A 100 -1.12 -6.83 1.52
C THR A 100 -2.42 -7.03 0.75
N ILE A 101 -2.93 -8.27 0.69
CA ILE A 101 -4.21 -8.58 0.03
C ILE A 101 -5.34 -7.79 0.68
N GLY A 102 -5.40 -7.79 2.02
CA GLY A 102 -6.40 -7.04 2.78
C GLY A 102 -6.35 -5.54 2.52
N ALA A 103 -5.16 -4.94 2.54
CA ALA A 103 -4.98 -3.51 2.27
C ALA A 103 -5.42 -3.12 0.86
N MET A 104 -5.09 -3.93 -0.16
CA MET A 104 -5.51 -3.70 -1.54
C MET A 104 -7.02 -3.83 -1.70
N ALA A 105 -7.65 -4.80 -1.04
CA ALA A 105 -9.11 -4.95 -1.05
C ALA A 105 -9.83 -3.73 -0.43
N VAL A 106 -9.27 -3.16 0.66
CA VAL A 106 -9.81 -1.94 1.27
C VAL A 106 -9.63 -0.74 0.33
N ALA A 107 -8.44 -0.53 -0.21
CA ALA A 107 -8.16 0.56 -1.14
C ALA A 107 -9.04 0.49 -2.40
N GLY A 108 -9.23 -0.71 -2.96
CA GLY A 108 -10.12 -0.94 -4.10
C GLY A 108 -11.58 -0.60 -3.78
N ARG A 109 -12.06 -0.90 -2.57
CA ARG A 109 -13.41 -0.54 -2.13
C ARG A 109 -13.58 0.97 -1.99
N THR A 110 -12.65 1.65 -1.31
CA THR A 110 -12.68 3.11 -1.15
C THR A 110 -12.61 3.83 -2.50
N ALA A 111 -11.77 3.36 -3.42
CA ALA A 111 -11.68 3.93 -4.77
C ALA A 111 -12.99 3.76 -5.56
N ARG A 112 -13.67 2.61 -5.40
CA ARG A 112 -14.99 2.38 -6.01
C ARG A 112 -16.05 3.32 -5.44
N ASP A 113 -16.08 3.50 -4.13
CA ASP A 113 -17.07 4.37 -3.47
C ASP A 113 -16.86 5.84 -3.89
N ALA A 114 -15.61 6.29 -3.98
CA ALA A 114 -15.27 7.63 -4.48
C ALA A 114 -15.67 7.84 -5.94
N ALA A 115 -15.48 6.82 -6.79
CA ALA A 115 -15.92 6.87 -8.19
C ALA A 115 -17.45 6.96 -8.29
N ALA A 116 -18.19 6.19 -7.49
CA ALA A 116 -19.65 6.24 -7.47
C ALA A 116 -20.19 7.61 -7.03
N MET A 117 -19.56 8.24 -6.02
CA MET A 117 -19.90 9.61 -5.62
C MET A 117 -19.62 10.63 -6.74
N SER A 118 -18.51 10.48 -7.45
CA SER A 118 -18.14 11.36 -8.56
C SER A 118 -19.14 11.28 -9.71
N ASP A 119 -19.69 10.08 -9.97
CA ASP A 119 -20.75 9.89 -10.96
C ASP A 119 -22.05 10.58 -10.57
N GLU A 120 -22.44 10.49 -9.29
CA GLU A 120 -23.66 11.14 -8.79
C GLU A 120 -23.58 12.67 -8.85
N LEU A 121 -22.39 13.23 -8.56
CA LEU A 121 -22.14 14.66 -8.75
C LEU A 121 -22.28 15.08 -10.21
N GLY A 122 -21.77 14.25 -11.15
CA GLY A 122 -21.98 14.48 -12.59
C GLY A 122 -23.46 14.52 -12.96
N ARG A 123 -24.24 13.52 -12.54
CA ARG A 123 -25.70 13.48 -12.78
C ARG A 123 -26.44 14.67 -12.20
N THR A 124 -25.97 15.19 -11.06
CA THR A 124 -26.56 16.36 -10.41
C THR A 124 -26.31 17.62 -11.24
N ILE A 125 -25.09 17.79 -11.76
CA ILE A 125 -24.75 18.90 -12.67
C ILE A 125 -25.59 18.82 -13.95
N ASP A 126 -25.67 17.65 -14.60
CA ASP A 126 -26.49 17.45 -15.81
C ASP A 126 -27.98 17.74 -15.56
N ARG A 127 -28.46 17.54 -14.33
CA ARG A 127 -29.83 17.87 -13.94
C ARG A 127 -30.00 19.39 -13.77
N LEU A 128 -29.01 20.08 -13.19
CA LEU A 128 -29.03 21.54 -13.04
C LEU A 128 -28.97 22.25 -14.40
N GLU A 129 -28.11 21.81 -15.31
CA GLU A 129 -27.99 22.38 -16.66
C GLU A 129 -29.32 22.28 -17.42
N ARG A 130 -29.99 21.13 -17.37
CA ARG A 130 -31.31 20.95 -17.99
C ARG A 130 -32.37 21.90 -17.43
N VAL A 131 -32.35 22.18 -16.13
CA VAL A 131 -33.29 23.14 -15.51
C VAL A 131 -33.00 24.56 -16.02
N ILE A 132 -31.73 24.96 -16.09
CA ILE A 132 -31.30 26.27 -16.57
C ILE A 132 -31.69 26.47 -18.04
N ASP A 133 -31.45 25.49 -18.90
CA ASP A 133 -31.84 25.52 -20.31
C ASP A 133 -33.36 25.60 -20.50
N THR A 134 -34.13 25.03 -19.58
CA THR A 134 -35.60 25.10 -19.62
C THR A 134 -36.11 26.49 -19.23
N VAL A 135 -35.38 27.24 -18.39
CA VAL A 135 -35.74 28.61 -17.95
C VAL A 135 -35.34 29.67 -18.97
N ASN A 136 -34.31 29.43 -19.78
CA ASN A 136 -33.82 30.35 -20.82
C ASN A 136 -34.56 30.24 -22.16
N ARG A 137 -35.69 29.52 -22.21
CA ARG A 137 -36.51 29.31 -23.40
C ARG A 137 -37.90 29.90 -23.22
#